data_AF-A0A239QSH5-F1
#
_entry.id   AF-A0A239QSH5-F1
#
_cell.length_a   1.000
_cell.length_b   1.000
_cell.length_c   1.000
_cell.angle_alpha   90.00
_cell.angle_beta   90.00
_cell.angle_gamma   90.00
#
_symmetry.space_group_name_H-M   'P 1'
#
loop_
_entity.id
_entity.type
_entity.pdbx_description
1 polymer ?
#
loop_
_entity_poly.entity_id
_entity_poly.type
_entity_poly.pdbx_seq_one_letter_code
_entity_poly.pdbx_strand_id
1 'polypeptide(L)' 'MCRVTHAVRLQIRADARTREHGAEPDLITLSVGAVELARLDGRHVSTEVAGGFTGRTVGIQCTVGRVLVRAFGYRPAP' A
#
# COMPACT_ATOMS: atom_id res chain seq x y z
N MET A 1 -4.57 -24.05 18.87
CA MET A 1 -4.70 -22.63 19.28
C MET A 1 -3.48 -21.87 18.77
N CYS A 2 -3.63 -20.91 17.85
CA CYS A 2 -2.49 -20.18 17.26
C CYS A 2 -2.04 -19.06 18.21
N ARG A 3 -0.85 -19.20 18.82
CA ARG A 3 -0.29 -18.20 19.72
C ARG A 3 0.34 -17.07 18.92
N VAL A 4 -0.25 -15.88 18.95
CA VAL A 4 0.34 -14.67 18.36
C VAL A 4 1.41 -14.16 19.32
N THR A 5 2.68 -14.20 18.91
CA THR A 5 3.80 -13.68 19.70
C THR A 5 4.13 -12.22 19.39
N HIS A 6 3.82 -11.74 18.19
CA HIS A 6 4.12 -10.37 17.76
C HIS A 6 2.94 -9.82 16.96
N ALA A 7 2.57 -8.57 17.24
CA ALA A 7 1.60 -7.82 16.45
C ALA A 7 2.30 -6.61 15.86
N VAL A 8 2.14 -6.43 14.54
CA VAL A 8 2.70 -5.28 13.82
C VAL A 8 1.60 -4.60 13.02
N ARG A 9 1.74 -3.29 12.82
CA ARG A 9 0.87 -2.51 11.95
C ARG A 9 1.60 -2.27 10.64
N LEU A 10 1.04 -2.78 9.56
CA LEU A 10 1.42 -2.44 8.19
C LEU A 10 0.56 -1.27 7.71
N GLN A 11 1.17 -0.31 7.03
CA GLN A 11 0.45 0.79 6.41
C GLN A 11 0.94 1.00 4.98
N ILE A 12 -0.01 1.22 4.09
CA ILE A 12 0.24 1.65 2.71
C ILE A 12 -0.44 3.01 2.57
N ARG A 13 0.33 3.99 2.10
CA ARG A 13 -0.13 5.36 1.90
C ARG A 13 0.16 5.78 0.47
N ALA A 14 -0.82 6.38 -0.18
CA ALA A 14 -0.65 7.04 -1.47
C ALA A 14 -0.73 8.55 -1.24
N ASP A 15 0.34 9.26 -1.57
CA ASP A 15 0.41 10.72 -1.44
C ASP A 15 0.36 11.35 -2.84
N ALA A 16 -0.76 12.00 -3.15
CA ALA A 16 -0.90 12.81 -4.34
C ALA A 16 0.03 14.03 -4.23
N ARG A 17 0.80 14.30 -5.30
CA ARG A 17 1.74 15.41 -5.38
C ARG A 17 1.32 16.28 -6.55
N THR A 18 1.07 17.56 -6.31
CA THR A 18 0.78 18.53 -7.36
C THR A 18 2.01 19.40 -7.56
N ARG A 19 2.51 19.50 -8.80
CA ARG A 19 3.49 20.50 -9.19
C ARG A 19 2.79 21.67 -9.88
N GLU A 20 3.43 22.83 -9.88
CA GLU A 20 2.92 24.05 -10.52
C GLU A 20 2.60 23.87 -12.03
N HIS A 21 3.17 22.86 -12.69
CA HIS A 21 2.97 22.56 -14.12
C HIS A 21 2.43 21.15 -14.43
N GLY A 22 1.73 20.51 -13.48
CA GLY A 22 1.03 19.24 -13.74
C GLY A 22 0.93 18.30 -12.54
N ALA A 23 0.15 17.23 -12.71
CA ALA A 23 0.06 16.17 -11.71
C ALA A 23 1.38 15.37 -11.69
N GLU A 24 2.08 15.37 -10.55
CA GLU A 24 3.11 14.36 -10.33
C GLU A 24 2.40 13.04 -10.00
N PRO A 25 2.95 11.89 -10.41
CA PRO A 25 2.46 10.61 -9.94
C PRO A 25 2.49 10.57 -8.42
N ASP A 26 1.49 9.91 -7.85
CA ASP A 26 1.46 9.70 -6.41
C ASP A 26 2.62 8.81 -5.98
N LEU A 27 3.14 9.07 -4.79
CA LEU A 27 4.12 8.20 -4.17
C LEU A 27 3.40 7.22 -3.25
N ILE A 28 3.66 5.93 -3.47
CA ILE A 28 3.14 4.85 -2.64
C ILE A 28 4.22 4.47 -1.64
N THR A 29 3.94 4.64 -0.35
CA THR A 29 4.86 4.31 0.74
C THR A 29 4.33 3.14 1.55
N LEU A 30 5.19 2.15 1.82
CA LEU A 30 4.94 1.02 2.72
C LEU A 30 5.70 1.22 4.03
N SER A 31 5.01 1.10 5.17
CA SER A 31 5.63 1.20 6.49
C SER A 31 5.21 0.09 7.45
N VAL A 32 6.10 -0.21 8.41
CA VAL A 32 5.81 -1.00 9.62
C VAL A 32 5.93 -0.08 10.82
N GLY A 33 4.80 0.18 11.49
CA GLY A 33 4.77 1.21 12.52
C GLY A 33 5.22 2.57 11.95
N ALA A 34 6.26 3.15 12.55
CA ALA A 34 6.83 4.43 12.10
C ALA A 34 7.98 4.28 11.08
N VAL A 35 8.38 3.05 10.73
CA VAL A 35 9.53 2.80 9.85
C VAL A 35 9.07 2.65 8.40
N GLU A 36 9.53 3.53 7.52
CA GLU A 36 9.37 3.38 6.07
C GLU A 36 10.23 2.20 5.58
N LEU A 37 9.61 1.24 4.90
CA LEU A 37 10.29 0.08 4.32
C LEU A 37 10.59 0.27 2.83
N ALA A 38 9.66 0.92 2.11
CA ALA A 38 9.76 1.09 0.68
C ALA A 38 8.92 2.26 0.19
N ARG A 39 9.32 2.79 -0.97
CA ARG A 39 8.61 3.82 -1.72
C ARG A 39 8.59 3.48 -3.20
N LEU A 40 7.44 3.66 -3.83
CA LEU A 40 7.19 3.34 -5.24
C LEU A 40 6.52 4.52 -5.94
N ASP A 41 6.96 4.85 -7.15
CA ASP A 41 6.26 5.78 -8.03
C ASP A 41 4.98 5.11 -8.57
N GLY A 42 3.82 5.69 -8.25
CA GLY A 42 2.51 5.14 -8.56
C GLY A 42 2.24 4.98 -10.05
N ARG A 43 3.00 5.66 -10.93
CA ARG A 43 2.88 5.49 -12.39
C ARG A 43 3.12 4.04 -12.80
N HIS A 44 3.99 3.31 -12.11
CA HIS A 44 4.37 1.95 -12.49
C HIS A 44 3.29 0.90 -12.21
N VAL A 45 2.28 1.26 -11.43
CA VAL A 45 1.12 0.42 -11.12
C VAL A 45 -0.18 1.05 -11.64
N SER A 46 -0.06 1.99 -12.58
CA SER A 46 -1.19 2.61 -13.29
C SER A 46 -1.69 1.73 -14.43
N THR A 47 -2.91 1.97 -14.89
CA THR A 47 -3.47 1.30 -16.09
C THR A 47 -2.76 1.71 -17.37
N GLU A 48 -2.20 2.92 -17.41
CA GLU A 48 -1.49 3.49 -18.54
C GLU A 48 -0.17 2.75 -18.81
N VAL A 49 0.49 2.28 -17.75
CA VAL A 49 1.77 1.55 -17.83
C VAL A 49 1.57 0.04 -17.75
N ALA A 50 0.74 -0.45 -16.82
CA ALA A 50 0.52 -1.89 -16.65
C ALA A 50 -0.44 -2.48 -17.71
N GLY A 51 -1.23 -1.64 -18.37
CA GLY A 51 -2.29 -2.06 -19.28
C GLY A 51 -3.50 -2.67 -18.54
N GLY A 52 -4.54 -3.01 -19.31
CA GLY A 52 -5.75 -3.65 -18.80
C GLY A 52 -6.84 -2.67 -18.33
N PHE A 53 -7.85 -3.21 -17.64
CA PHE A 53 -9.07 -2.50 -17.25
C PHE A 53 -9.29 -2.43 -15.73
N THR A 54 -8.27 -2.79 -14.95
CA THR A 54 -8.37 -2.86 -13.48
C THR A 54 -7.57 -1.74 -12.83
N GLY A 55 -8.12 -1.15 -11.78
CA GLY A 55 -7.40 -0.21 -10.93
C GLY A 55 -6.45 -0.89 -9.93
N ARG A 56 -5.77 -0.06 -9.14
CA ARG A 56 -4.88 -0.50 -8.06
C ARG A 56 -5.68 -1.14 -6.93
N THR A 57 -5.20 -2.27 -6.43
CA THR A 57 -5.74 -2.93 -5.24
C THR A 57 -4.67 -3.09 -4.18
N VAL A 58 -5.07 -3.09 -2.92
CA VAL A 58 -4.20 -3.35 -1.78
C VAL A 58 -4.77 -4.53 -1.02
N GLY A 59 -3.96 -5.56 -0.77
CA GLY A 59 -4.39 -6.78 -0.11
C GLY A 59 -3.29 -7.40 0.75
N ILE A 60 -3.69 -8.40 1.53
CA ILE A 60 -2.79 -9.20 2.36
C ILE A 60 -2.85 -10.64 1.83
N GLN A 61 -1.69 -11.22 1.56
CA GLN A 61 -1.56 -12.62 1.15
C GLN A 61 -0.51 -13.32 2.02
N CYS A 62 -0.82 -14.55 2.44
CA CYS A 62 0.14 -15.44 3.08
C CYS A 62 0.65 -16.42 2.03
N THR A 63 1.90 -16.27 1.62
CA THR A 63 2.53 -17.14 0.61
C THR A 63 2.98 -18.47 1.20
N VAL A 64 3.41 -18.47 2.47
CA VAL A 64 3.84 -19.67 3.22
C VAL A 64 3.36 -19.56 4.66
N GLY A 65 2.85 -20.66 5.21
CA GLY A 65 2.46 -20.75 6.63
C GLY A 65 1.07 -20.18 6.91
N ARG A 66 0.96 -19.40 8.00
CA ARG A 66 -0.30 -18.77 8.43
C ARG A 66 -0.06 -17.36 8.93
N VAL A 67 -0.95 -16.44 8.57
CA VAL A 67 -1.00 -15.08 9.10
C VAL A 67 -2.36 -14.85 9.76
N LEU A 68 -2.37 -14.17 10.92
CA LEU A 68 -3.60 -13.69 11.53
C LEU A 68 -3.74 -12.19 11.24
N VAL A 69 -4.74 -11.82 10.44
CA VAL A 69 -5.11 -10.42 10.23
C VAL A 69 -6.14 -10.03 11.29
N ARG A 70 -5.71 -9.24 12.28
CA ARG A 70 -6.60 -8.80 13.36
C ARG A 70 -7.55 -7.68 12.95
N ALA A 71 -7.11 -6.82 12.03
CA ALA A 71 -7.90 -5.71 11.52
C ALA A 71 -7.35 -5.27 10.15
N PHE A 72 -8.23 -4.77 9.30
CA PHE A 72 -7.88 -4.09 8.06
C PHE A 72 -8.69 -2.80 7.98
N GLY A 73 -8.02 -1.67 7.78
CA GLY A 73 -8.63 -0.36 7.73
C GLY A 73 -8.20 0.39 6.50
N TYR A 74 -9.16 1.03 5.84
CA TYR A 74 -8.94 1.91 4.69
C TYR A 74 -9.47 3.30 5.02
N ARG A 75 -8.68 4.33 4.69
CA ARG A 75 -9.09 5.72 4.81
C ARG A 75 -8.82 6.40 3.48
N PRO A 76 -9.86 6.83 2.73
CA PRO A 76 -9.65 7.65 1.55
C PRO A 76 -9.09 9.02 1.98
N ALA A 77 -8.34 9.66 1.08
CA ALA A 77 -8.07 11.08 1.23
C ALA A 77 -9.41 11.86 1.17
N PRO A 78 -9.52 13.01 1.85
CA PRO A 78 -10.69 13.90 1.75
C PRO A 78 -10.98 14.31 0.31
#